data_AF-A0A7K1F1Y0-F1
#
_entry.id   AF-A0A7K1F1Y0-F1
#
_cell.length_a   1.000
_cell.length_b   1.000
_cell.length_c   1.000
_cell.angle_alpha   90.00
_cell.angle_beta   90.00
_cell.angle_gamma   90.00
#
_symmetry.space_group_name_H-M   'P 1'
#
loop_
_entity.id
_entity.type
_entity.pdbx_description
1 polymer ?
#
loop_
_entity_poly.entity_id
_entity_poly.type
_entity_poly.pdbx_seq_one_letter_code
_entity_poly.pdbx_strand_id
1 'polypeptide(L)'
;ELLVLGSAFCFGAHIISLGKWSSGRDAYAMTVIQLSMCALLSGLASMAEGGYSAPPDWGVWATVIFTAVVCTAIAFMVQTWSQAHMTTTKVAVILTMEVVFAAIFAIIFGGERLTLQTALGGTLVVIAMYVIVIKES
;
A
#
# COMPACT_ATOMS: atom_id res chain seq x y z
N GLU A 1 7.82 -15.50 6.56
CA GLU A 1 8.99 -14.70 7.01
C GLU A 1 9.95 -14.30 5.88
N LEU A 2 10.69 -15.20 5.23
CA LEU A 2 11.66 -14.80 4.19
C LEU A 2 11.00 -14.07 2.99
N LEU A 3 9.84 -14.55 2.53
CA LEU A 3 9.07 -13.90 1.45
C LEU A 3 8.56 -12.51 1.86
N VAL A 4 8.14 -12.35 3.12
CA VAL A 4 7.67 -11.08 3.68
C VAL A 4 8.81 -10.06 3.78
N LEU A 5 9.99 -10.52 4.21
CA LEU A 5 11.19 -9.68 4.28
C LEU A 5 11.63 -9.27 2.86
N GLY A 6 11.59 -10.20 1.90
CA GLY A 6 11.84 -9.93 0.49
C GLY A 6 10.87 -8.90 -0.09
N SER A 7 9.56 -9.04 0.16
CA SER A 7 8.56 -8.09 -0.33
C SER A 7 8.74 -6.70 0.29
N ALA A 8 9.05 -6.63 1.58
CA ALA A 8 9.29 -5.35 2.26
C ALA A 8 10.51 -4.62 1.67
N PHE A 9 11.59 -5.35 1.38
CA PHE A 9 12.77 -4.77 0.72
C PHE A 9 12.45 -4.25 -0.68
N CYS A 10 11.76 -5.05 -1.52
CA CYS A 10 11.35 -4.64 -2.86
C CYS A 10 10.43 -3.41 -2.83
N PHE A 11 9.48 -3.37 -1.90
CA PHE A 11 8.54 -2.25 -1.77
C PHE A 11 9.25 -0.97 -1.31
N GLY A 12 10.19 -1.08 -0.35
CA GLY A 12 11.04 0.03 0.05
C GLY A 12 11.89 0.56 -1.11
N ALA A 13 12.52 -0.33 -1.88
CA ALA A 13 13.28 0.04 -3.07
C ALA A 13 12.40 0.72 -4.13
N HIS A 14 11.17 0.24 -4.33
CA HIS A 14 10.19 0.87 -5.21
C HIS A 14 9.84 2.29 -4.76
N ILE A 15 9.54 2.50 -3.47
CA ILE A 15 9.23 3.83 -2.91
C ILE A 15 10.40 4.82 -3.09
N ILE A 16 11.63 4.37 -2.82
CA ILE A 16 12.82 5.23 -2.97
C ILE A 16 13.08 5.57 -4.44
N SER A 17 12.96 4.59 -5.33
CA SER A 17 13.15 4.80 -6.77
C SER A 17 12.08 5.72 -7.35
N LEU A 18 10.83 5.53 -6.92
CA LEU A 18 9.70 6.36 -7.33
C LEU A 18 9.86 7.79 -6.81
N GLY A 19 10.28 8.00 -5.57
CA GLY A 19 10.58 9.35 -5.05
C GLY A 19 11.68 10.08 -5.84
N LYS A 20 12.72 9.36 -6.29
CA LYS A 20 13.80 9.95 -7.11
C LYS A 20 13.38 10.25 -8.55
N TRP A 21 12.58 9.38 -9.16
CA TRP A 21 12.20 9.51 -10.58
C TRP A 21 10.90 10.26 -10.82
N SER A 22 10.03 10.38 -9.81
CA SER A 22 8.77 11.14 -9.92
C SER A 22 8.99 12.66 -9.87
N SER A 23 10.10 13.13 -9.28
CA SER A 23 10.40 14.56 -9.20
C SER A 23 10.53 15.19 -10.60
N GLY A 24 9.62 16.12 -10.91
CA GLY A 24 9.57 16.83 -12.21
C GLY A 24 8.92 16.06 -13.36
N ARG A 25 8.32 14.88 -13.09
CA ARG A 25 7.56 14.10 -14.09
C ARG A 25 6.06 14.13 -13.78
N ASP A 26 5.26 13.84 -14.81
CA ASP A 26 3.81 13.72 -14.67
C ASP A 26 3.45 12.47 -13.84
N ALA A 27 2.93 12.71 -12.63
CA ALA A 27 2.50 11.66 -11.71
C ALA A 27 1.43 10.76 -12.32
N TYR A 28 0.55 11.32 -13.17
CA TYR A 28 -0.52 10.56 -13.80
C TYR A 28 0.04 9.49 -14.74
N ALA A 29 0.98 9.88 -15.62
CA ALA A 29 1.62 8.95 -16.55
C ALA A 29 2.37 7.83 -15.82
N MET A 30 3.03 8.14 -14.70
CA MET A 30 3.76 7.15 -13.91
C MET A 30 2.80 6.15 -13.24
N THR A 31 1.71 6.61 -12.65
CA THR A 31 0.69 5.73 -12.06
C THR A 31 0.06 4.82 -13.10
N VAL A 32 -0.27 5.33 -14.30
CA VAL A 32 -0.81 4.50 -15.39
C VAL A 32 0.16 3.38 -15.77
N ILE A 33 1.46 3.67 -15.88
CA ILE A 33 2.47 2.66 -16.21
C ILE A 33 2.57 1.61 -15.10
N GLN A 34 2.58 2.03 -13.83
CA GLN A 34 2.63 1.10 -12.68
C GLN A 34 1.44 0.15 -12.66
N LEU A 35 0.22 0.69 -12.80
CA LEU A 35 -1.00 -0.10 -12.80
C LEU A 35 -1.08 -1.02 -14.01
N SER A 36 -0.64 -0.56 -15.18
CA SER A 36 -0.59 -1.38 -16.39
C SER A 36 0.38 -2.55 -16.24
N MET A 37 1.59 -2.30 -15.72
CA MET A 37 2.57 -3.36 -15.45
C MET A 37 2.06 -4.34 -14.41
N CYS A 38 1.41 -3.86 -13.35
CA CYS A 38 0.80 -4.70 -12.34
C CYS A 38 -0.28 -5.60 -12.95
N ALA A 39 -1.20 -5.03 -13.74
CA ALA A 39 -2.27 -5.76 -14.41
C ALA A 39 -1.74 -6.82 -15.40
N LEU A 40 -0.70 -6.51 -16.17
CA LEU A 40 -0.07 -7.45 -17.09
C LEU A 40 0.59 -8.61 -16.35
N LEU A 41 1.40 -8.32 -15.33
CA LEU A 41 2.10 -9.35 -14.56
C LEU A 41 1.13 -10.22 -13.78
N SER A 42 0.13 -9.64 -13.13
CA SER A 42 -0.91 -10.40 -12.41
C SER A 42 -1.79 -11.21 -13.37
N GLY A 43 -2.08 -10.67 -14.56
CA GLY A 43 -2.81 -11.39 -15.60
C GLY A 43 -2.05 -12.61 -16.12
N LEU A 44 -0.75 -12.45 -16.42
CA LEU A 44 0.12 -13.55 -16.83
C LEU A 44 0.25 -14.62 -15.75
N ALA A 45 0.39 -14.21 -14.48
CA ALA A 45 0.43 -15.14 -13.35
C ALA A 45 -0.89 -15.92 -13.21
N SER A 46 -2.03 -15.25 -13.35
CA SER A 46 -3.35 -15.90 -13.33
C SER A 46 -3.51 -16.94 -14.44
N MET A 47 -2.92 -16.72 -15.63
CA MET A 47 -2.92 -17.73 -16.69
C MET A 47 -2.08 -18.97 -16.34
N ALA A 48 -1.00 -18.81 -15.58
CA ALA A 48 -0.13 -19.92 -15.17
C ALA A 48 -0.73 -20.78 -14.05
N GLU A 49 -1.57 -20.21 -13.17
CA GLU A 49 -2.15 -20.91 -12.01
C GLU A 49 -3.50 -21.61 -12.27
N GLY A 50 -4.00 -21.62 -13.51
CA GLY A 50 -5.24 -22.33 -13.86
C GLY A 50 -6.24 -21.51 -14.68
N GLY A 51 -5.89 -20.29 -15.07
CA GLY A 51 -6.70 -19.43 -15.94
C GLY A 51 -7.48 -18.36 -15.19
N TYR A 52 -8.07 -17.45 -15.95
CA TYR A 52 -8.88 -16.35 -15.42
C TYR A 52 -10.26 -16.87 -14.99
N SER A 53 -10.55 -16.78 -13.70
CA SER A 53 -11.90 -17.00 -13.16
C SER A 53 -12.63 -15.67 -13.04
N ALA A 54 -13.68 -15.48 -13.85
CA ALA A 54 -14.50 -14.28 -13.77
C ALA A 54 -15.29 -14.25 -12.44
N PRO A 55 -15.51 -13.08 -11.84
CA PRO A 55 -16.35 -12.96 -10.65
C PRO A 55 -17.75 -13.56 -10.89
N PRO A 56 -18.25 -14.40 -9.97
CA PRO A 56 -19.47 -15.19 -10.20
C PRO A 56 -20.76 -14.37 -10.15
N ASP A 57 -20.74 -13.18 -9.55
CA ASP A 57 -21.93 -12.37 -9.31
C ASP A 57 -21.64 -10.86 -9.37
N TRP A 58 -22.72 -10.08 -9.52
CA TRP A 58 -22.65 -8.62 -9.65
C TRP A 58 -22.13 -7.93 -8.38
N GLY A 59 -22.35 -8.53 -7.20
CA GLY A 59 -21.85 -8.02 -5.93
C GLY A 59 -20.32 -8.10 -5.83
N VAL A 60 -19.75 -9.22 -6.25
CA VAL A 60 -18.29 -9.38 -6.33
C VAL A 60 -17.70 -8.44 -7.39
N TRP A 61 -18.35 -8.28 -8.55
CA TRP A 61 -17.92 -7.29 -9.55
C TRP A 61 -17.89 -5.86 -9.02
N ALA A 62 -18.92 -5.43 -8.29
CA ALA A 62 -18.93 -4.12 -7.65
C ALA A 62 -17.75 -3.96 -6.67
N THR A 63 -17.44 -5.00 -5.89
CA THR A 63 -16.32 -5.02 -4.95
C THR A 63 -14.97 -4.94 -5.69
N VAL A 64 -14.82 -5.66 -6.80
CA VAL A 64 -13.61 -5.64 -7.64
C VAL A 64 -13.42 -4.25 -8.25
N ILE A 65 -14.46 -3.64 -8.81
CA ILE A 65 -14.38 -2.31 -9.41
C ILE A 65 -14.05 -1.26 -8.34
N PHE A 66 -14.72 -1.33 -7.19
CA PHE A 66 -14.48 -0.42 -6.08
C PHE A 66 -13.02 -0.51 -5.60
N THR A 67 -12.51 -1.71 -5.37
CA THR A 67 -11.13 -1.91 -4.92
C THR A 67 -10.13 -1.49 -6.00
N ALA A 68 -10.34 -1.84 -7.26
CA ALA A 68 -9.44 -1.47 -8.35
C ALA A 68 -9.36 0.05 -8.58
N VAL A 69 -10.49 0.75 -8.54
CA VAL A 69 -10.52 2.20 -8.81
C VAL A 69 -10.19 3.00 -7.55
N VAL A 70 -10.93 2.77 -6.47
CA VAL A 70 -10.84 3.60 -5.26
C VAL A 70 -9.65 3.19 -4.40
N CYS A 71 -9.53 1.91 -4.08
CA CYS A 71 -8.47 1.45 -3.18
C CYS A 71 -7.09 1.38 -3.88
N THR A 72 -7.04 1.13 -5.18
CA THR A 72 -5.77 0.98 -5.91
C THR A 72 -5.44 2.19 -6.77
N ALA A 73 -6.24 2.52 -7.80
CA ALA A 73 -5.85 3.55 -8.76
C ALA A 73 -5.72 4.94 -8.12
N ILE A 74 -6.69 5.35 -7.31
CA ILE A 74 -6.64 6.63 -6.59
C ILE A 74 -5.51 6.62 -5.55
N ALA A 75 -5.35 5.52 -4.79
CA ALA A 75 -4.29 5.44 -3.78
C ALA A 75 -2.89 5.55 -4.39
N PHE A 76 -2.61 4.83 -5.48
CA PHE A 76 -1.32 4.90 -6.18
C PHE A 76 -1.12 6.27 -6.84
N MET A 77 -2.18 6.92 -7.32
CA MET A 77 -2.12 8.28 -7.85
C MET A 77 -1.70 9.27 -6.75
N VAL A 78 -2.38 9.23 -5.60
CA VAL A 78 -2.06 10.07 -4.44
C VAL A 78 -0.65 9.77 -3.93
N GLN A 79 -0.24 8.50 -3.88
CA GLN A 79 1.10 8.10 -3.48
C GLN A 79 2.15 8.68 -4.44
N THR A 80 1.98 8.51 -5.74
CA THR A 80 2.92 8.99 -6.77
C THR A 80 3.00 10.51 -6.77
N TRP A 81 1.85 11.19 -6.68
CA TRP A 81 1.80 12.64 -6.57
C TRP A 81 2.47 13.15 -5.29
N SER A 82 2.23 12.50 -4.14
CA SER A 82 2.85 12.88 -2.86
C SER A 82 4.37 12.70 -2.91
N GLN A 83 4.85 11.63 -3.55
CA GLN A 83 6.29 11.40 -3.72
C GLN A 83 6.96 12.37 -4.69
N ALA A 84 6.22 12.92 -5.64
CA ALA A 84 6.73 13.97 -6.53
C ALA A 84 6.89 15.33 -5.83
N HIS A 85 6.13 15.58 -4.76
CA HIS A 85 6.05 16.89 -4.08
C HIS A 85 6.64 16.90 -2.65
N MET A 86 6.86 15.74 -2.03
CA MET A 86 7.36 15.61 -0.65
C MET A 86 8.59 14.70 -0.59
N THR A 87 9.35 14.75 0.50
CA THR A 87 10.45 13.81 0.71
C THR A 87 9.94 12.38 0.82
N THR A 88 10.70 11.43 0.27
CA THR A 88 10.36 10.00 0.29
C THR A 88 10.06 9.49 1.69
N THR A 89 10.83 9.94 2.68
CA THR A 89 10.69 9.48 4.07
C THR A 89 9.38 9.99 4.69
N LYS A 90 8.97 11.24 4.46
CA LYS A 90 7.64 11.74 4.88
C LYS A 90 6.50 10.93 4.27
N VAL A 91 6.60 10.60 2.98
CA VAL A 91 5.57 9.75 2.34
C VAL A 91 5.57 8.33 2.91
N ALA A 92 6.73 7.75 3.19
CA ALA A 92 6.82 6.44 3.82
C ALA A 92 6.21 6.42 5.22
N VAL A 93 6.39 7.47 6.03
CA VAL A 93 5.71 7.62 7.32
C VAL A 93 4.19 7.68 7.13
N ILE A 94 3.70 8.50 6.20
CA ILE A 94 2.25 8.61 5.96
C ILE A 94 1.66 7.25 5.54
N LEU A 95 2.34 6.52 4.65
CA LEU A 95 1.93 5.17 4.24
C LEU A 95 1.91 4.21 5.43
N THR A 96 2.94 4.22 6.27
CA THR A 96 2.95 3.37 7.49
C THR A 96 1.85 3.74 8.49
N MET A 97 1.26 4.92 8.41
CA MET A 97 0.10 5.31 9.24
C MET A 97 -1.15 4.49 8.90
N GLU A 98 -1.20 3.85 7.73
CA GLU A 98 -2.24 2.87 7.40
C GLU A 98 -2.35 1.77 8.46
N VAL A 99 -1.22 1.36 9.07
CA VAL A 99 -1.17 0.31 10.10
C VAL A 99 -1.97 0.72 11.34
N VAL A 100 -1.94 2.01 11.69
CA VAL A 100 -2.72 2.55 12.81
C VAL A 100 -4.21 2.51 12.50
N PHE A 101 -4.61 2.93 11.30
CA PHE A 101 -6.00 2.86 10.87
C PHE A 101 -6.48 1.40 10.77
N ALA A 102 -5.67 0.51 10.22
CA ALA A 102 -5.95 -0.92 10.14
C ALA A 102 -6.17 -1.52 11.52
N ALA A 103 -5.32 -1.18 12.51
CA ALA A 103 -5.50 -1.61 13.89
C ALA A 103 -6.81 -1.09 14.50
N ILE A 104 -7.14 0.19 14.29
CA ILE A 104 -8.42 0.77 14.75
C ILE A 104 -9.60 0.04 14.11
N PHE A 105 -9.58 -0.20 12.80
CA PHE A 105 -10.64 -0.92 12.09
C PHE A 105 -10.76 -2.38 12.54
N ALA A 106 -9.64 -3.07 12.80
CA ALA A 106 -9.64 -4.43 13.31
C ALA A 106 -10.30 -4.54 14.69
N ILE A 107 -10.07 -3.56 15.57
CA ILE A 107 -10.69 -3.52 16.91
C ILE A 107 -12.19 -3.20 16.82
N ILE A 108 -12.57 -2.19 16.02
CA ILE A 108 -13.95 -1.70 15.96
C ILE A 108 -14.85 -2.65 15.14
N PHE A 109 -14.41 -3.05 13.94
CA PHE A 109 -15.21 -3.82 12.99
C PHE A 109 -14.82 -5.29 12.95
N GLY A 110 -13.56 -5.63 13.19
CA GLY A 110 -13.08 -7.02 13.21
C GLY A 110 -13.46 -7.80 14.46
N GLY A 111 -13.93 -7.11 15.52
CA GLY A 111 -14.28 -7.73 16.80
C GLY A 111 -13.06 -8.33 17.52
N GLU A 112 -11.85 -7.94 17.12
CA GLU A 112 -10.63 -8.51 17.62
C GLU A 112 -10.41 -8.07 19.08
N ARG A 113 -10.24 -9.05 19.98
CA ARG A 113 -10.05 -8.74 21.39
C ARG A 113 -8.66 -8.16 21.58
N LEU A 114 -8.61 -6.93 22.09
CA LEU A 114 -7.39 -6.30 22.57
C LEU A 114 -6.78 -7.15 23.68
N THR A 115 -5.82 -7.99 23.32
CA THR A 115 -4.94 -8.62 24.31
C THR A 115 -3.85 -7.65 24.70
N LEU A 116 -3.29 -7.82 25.89
CA LEU A 116 -2.18 -6.98 26.35
C LEU A 116 -1.00 -7.02 25.37
N GLN A 117 -0.79 -8.16 24.70
CA GLN A 117 0.26 -8.35 23.70
C GLN A 117 0.02 -7.52 22.43
N THR A 118 -1.20 -7.54 21.87
CA THR A 118 -1.55 -6.73 20.68
C THR A 118 -1.49 -5.24 20.98
N ALA A 119 -1.93 -4.82 22.18
CA ALA A 119 -1.87 -3.43 22.60
C ALA A 119 -0.42 -2.91 22.73
N LEU A 120 0.47 -3.71 23.34
CA LEU A 120 1.89 -3.36 23.47
C LEU A 120 2.59 -3.31 22.10
N GLY A 121 2.33 -4.30 21.24
CA GLY A 121 2.89 -4.32 19.88
C GLY A 121 2.46 -3.10 19.06
N GLY A 122 1.16 -2.79 19.05
CA GLY A 122 0.63 -1.60 18.35
C GLY A 122 1.21 -0.29 18.88
N THR A 123 1.34 -0.15 20.20
CA THR A 123 1.92 1.06 20.82
C THR A 123 3.39 1.24 20.44
N LEU A 124 4.17 0.14 20.42
CA LEU A 124 5.58 0.18 19.98
C LEU A 124 5.73 0.64 18.53
N VAL A 125 4.86 0.16 17.63
CA VAL A 125 4.87 0.57 16.22
C VAL A 125 4.59 2.08 16.10
N VAL A 126 3.58 2.59 16.80
CA VAL A 126 3.23 4.02 16.79
C VAL A 126 4.38 4.88 17.32
N ILE A 127 5.03 4.47 18.42
CA ILE A 127 6.19 5.18 18.98
C ILE A 127 7.34 5.20 17.98
N ALA A 128 7.67 4.06 17.36
CA ALA A 128 8.74 3.97 16.38
C ALA A 128 8.50 4.93 15.19
N MET A 129 7.26 4.98 14.68
CA MET A 129 6.90 5.90 13.62
C MET A 129 7.04 7.38 14.03
N TYR A 130 6.57 7.73 15.24
CA TYR A 130 6.67 9.09 15.76
C TYR A 130 8.13 9.56 15.88
N VAL A 131 9.02 8.67 16.37
CA VAL A 131 10.46 8.96 16.49
C VAL A 131 11.10 9.21 15.11
N ILE A 132 10.72 8.46 14.08
CA ILE A 132 11.22 8.65 12.71
C ILE A 132 10.87 10.05 12.18
N VAL A 133 9.62 10.50 12.39
CA VAL A 133 9.15 11.82 11.92
C VAL A 133 9.91 12.96 12.57
N ILE A 134 10.13 12.89 13.88
CA ILE A 134 10.83 13.95 14.62
C ILE A 134 12.28 14.06 14.14
N LYS A 135 12.93 12.94 13.85
CA LYS A 135 14.34 12.96 13.41
C LYS A 135 14.53 13.58 12.02
N GLU A 136 13.48 13.63 11.20
CA GLU A 136 13.53 14.19 9.84
C GLU A 136 13.03 15.65 9.76
N SER A 137 12.33 16.15 10.79
CA SER A 137 11.90 17.56 10.87
C SER A 137 13.01 18.46 11.41
#